data_AF-A0A7X8G2B1-F1
#
_entry.id   AF-A0A7X8G2B1-F1
#
_cell.length_a   1.000
_cell.length_b   1.000
_cell.length_c   1.000
_cell.angle_alpha   90.00
_cell.angle_beta   90.00
_cell.angle_gamma   90.00
#
_symmetry.space_group_name_H-M   'P 1'
#
loop_
_entity.id
_entity.type
_entity.pdbx_description
1 polymer ?
#
loop_
_entity_poly.entity_id
_entity_poly.type
_entity_poly.pdbx_seq_one_letter_code
_entity_poly.pdbx_strand_id
1 'polypeptide(L)'
;MYKLFGKITDPNIENIVNSKLNFDDLNKELMYDVHVDFYNTDLEEDMLNVDVSYEIKKEHYLFIKKIRALFEENQIRVNEFYLMGTIADLLENEINISVMKSKSDKKKNLVWPCKEIFLYEDQKKRLDALLFSNQITEEDYESNLEFLRDELNIYENDEEHEYIN
;
A
#
# COMPACT_ATOMS: atom_id res chain seq x y z
N MET A 1 1.99 9.28 -13.22
CA MET A 1 1.37 9.11 -11.90
C MET A 1 0.18 10.06 -11.83
N TYR A 2 -0.99 9.54 -11.48
CA TYR A 2 -2.25 10.27 -11.42
C TYR A 2 -2.68 10.40 -9.97
N LYS A 3 -2.77 11.63 -9.49
CA LYS A 3 -3.23 11.96 -8.13
C LYS A 3 -4.72 12.28 -8.16
N LEU A 4 -5.49 11.64 -7.28
CA LEU A 4 -6.92 11.87 -7.11
C LEU A 4 -7.31 11.89 -5.63
N PHE A 5 -8.47 12.49 -5.35
CA PHE A 5 -9.04 12.58 -4.01
C PHE A 5 -10.37 11.82 -3.96
N GLY A 6 -10.50 10.93 -2.99
CA GLY A 6 -11.62 10.03 -2.75
C GLY A 6 -11.17 8.78 -1.98
N LYS A 7 -12.11 8.05 -1.39
CA LYS A 7 -11.85 6.76 -0.74
C LYS A 7 -12.01 5.61 -1.73
N ILE A 8 -11.29 4.50 -1.52
CA ILE A 8 -11.47 3.29 -2.36
C ILE A 8 -12.89 2.71 -2.28
N THR A 9 -13.60 3.04 -1.20
CA THR A 9 -15.00 2.67 -0.94
C THR A 9 -16.00 3.59 -1.61
N ASP A 10 -15.57 4.71 -2.21
CA ASP A 10 -16.48 5.69 -2.78
C ASP A 10 -17.35 5.07 -3.89
N PRO A 11 -18.68 5.29 -3.86
CA PRO A 11 -19.57 4.77 -4.91
C PRO A 11 -19.18 5.25 -6.31
N ASN A 12 -18.68 6.48 -6.41
CA ASN A 12 -18.33 7.15 -7.68
C ASN A 12 -16.84 7.04 -8.05
N ILE A 13 -16.06 6.21 -7.35
CA ILE A 13 -14.61 6.16 -7.51
C ILE A 13 -14.16 5.90 -8.96
N GLU A 14 -14.93 5.09 -9.69
CA GLU A 14 -14.68 4.79 -11.11
C GLU A 14 -14.74 6.04 -11.99
N ASN A 15 -15.73 6.92 -11.77
CA ASN A 15 -15.84 8.18 -12.50
C ASN A 15 -14.69 9.12 -12.15
N ILE A 16 -14.27 9.15 -10.88
CA ILE A 16 -13.13 9.96 -10.42
C ILE A 16 -11.86 9.51 -11.13
N VAL A 17 -11.60 8.20 -11.14
CA VAL A 17 -10.44 7.59 -11.82
C VAL A 17 -10.49 7.86 -13.32
N ASN A 18 -11.62 7.61 -13.97
CA ASN A 18 -11.81 7.84 -15.41
C ASN A 18 -11.59 9.30 -15.82
N SER A 19 -11.96 10.26 -14.96
CA SER A 19 -11.75 11.69 -15.23
C SER A 19 -10.29 12.13 -15.16
N LYS A 20 -9.40 11.32 -14.56
CA LYS A 20 -7.99 11.65 -14.33
C LYS A 20 -7.03 10.87 -15.23
N LEU A 21 -7.34 9.61 -15.53
CA LEU A 21 -6.53 8.78 -16.41
C LEU A 21 -6.79 9.12 -17.87
N ASN A 22 -5.71 9.38 -18.61
CA ASN A 22 -5.78 9.49 -20.05
C ASN A 22 -5.49 8.11 -20.68
N PHE A 23 -6.55 7.36 -21.00
CA PHE A 23 -6.41 6.03 -21.60
C PHE A 23 -5.91 6.08 -23.05
N ASP A 24 -6.11 7.19 -23.75
CA ASP A 24 -5.68 7.36 -25.15
C ASP A 24 -4.15 7.36 -25.30
N ASP A 25 -3.41 7.68 -24.24
CA ASP A 25 -1.95 7.66 -24.21
C ASP A 25 -1.37 6.23 -24.06
N LEU A 26 -2.22 5.24 -23.79
CA LEU A 26 -1.81 3.85 -23.55
C LEU A 26 -1.96 3.01 -24.83
N ASN A 27 -0.87 2.35 -25.24
CA ASN A 27 -0.90 1.40 -26.35
C ASN A 27 -1.68 0.14 -25.96
N LYS A 28 -2.78 -0.12 -26.69
CA LYS A 28 -3.72 -1.25 -26.50
C LYS A 28 -3.14 -2.64 -26.81
N GLU A 29 -2.04 -2.72 -27.54
CA GLU A 29 -1.33 -3.98 -27.83
C GLU A 29 -0.42 -4.42 -26.67
N LEU A 30 -0.11 -3.50 -25.76
CA LEU A 30 0.72 -3.76 -24.60
C LEU A 30 -0.12 -4.15 -23.38
N MET A 31 0.57 -4.72 -22.40
CA MET A 31 0.01 -5.05 -21.10
C MET A 31 0.61 -4.12 -20.05
N TYR A 32 -0.17 -3.81 -19.01
CA TYR A 32 0.21 -2.86 -17.98
C TYR A 32 0.04 -3.46 -16.58
N ASP A 33 0.86 -2.98 -15.68
CA ASP A 33 0.70 -3.16 -14.25
C ASP A 33 0.16 -1.85 -13.66
N VAL A 34 -0.81 -1.98 -12.77
CA VAL A 34 -1.46 -0.85 -12.10
C VAL A 34 -1.05 -0.87 -10.64
N HIS A 35 -0.46 0.23 -10.19
CA HIS A 35 -0.09 0.46 -8.80
C HIS A 35 -0.98 1.54 -8.22
N VAL A 36 -1.62 1.24 -7.11
CA VAL A 36 -2.50 2.15 -6.40
C VAL A 36 -2.03 2.26 -4.96
N ASP A 37 -1.63 3.45 -4.56
CA ASP A 37 -1.42 3.81 -3.16
C ASP A 37 -2.66 4.57 -2.69
N PHE A 38 -3.24 4.20 -1.55
CA PHE A 38 -4.41 4.88 -1.00
C PHE A 38 -4.22 5.20 0.48
N TYR A 39 -4.78 6.34 0.91
CA TYR A 39 -4.83 6.68 2.32
C TYR A 39 -5.75 5.71 3.07
N ASN A 40 -5.22 4.94 4.02
CA ASN A 40 -5.98 3.95 4.77
C ASN A 40 -6.52 4.56 6.08
N THR A 41 -7.70 5.16 6.01
CA THR A 41 -8.37 5.74 7.18
C THR A 41 -8.64 4.71 8.27
N ASP A 42 -8.94 3.46 7.91
CA ASP A 42 -9.19 2.42 8.92
C ASP A 42 -7.94 2.20 9.77
N LEU A 43 -6.75 2.26 9.16
CA LEU A 43 -5.48 2.16 9.87
C LEU A 43 -5.25 3.37 10.79
N GLU A 44 -5.56 4.59 10.35
CA GLU A 44 -5.47 5.80 11.16
C GLU A 44 -6.43 5.78 12.36
N GLU A 45 -7.66 5.33 12.16
CA GLU A 45 -8.67 5.23 13.23
C GLU A 45 -8.30 4.14 14.26
N ASP A 46 -7.75 3.02 13.78
CA ASP A 46 -7.32 1.90 14.63
C ASP A 46 -5.98 2.17 15.35
N MET A 47 -5.19 3.18 14.97
CA MET A 47 -3.95 3.55 15.69
C MET A 47 -4.14 3.93 17.16
N LEU A 48 -5.35 4.32 17.55
CA LEU A 48 -5.68 4.60 18.95
C LEU A 48 -6.04 3.33 19.74
N ASN A 49 -6.16 2.19 19.06
CA ASN A 49 -6.44 0.90 19.65
C ASN A 49 -5.14 0.07 19.72
N VAL A 50 -4.98 -0.64 20.82
CA VAL A 50 -3.85 -1.55 21.05
C VAL A 50 -3.84 -2.67 19.99
N ASP A 51 -5.02 -3.09 19.53
CA ASP A 51 -5.19 -4.13 18.51
C ASP A 51 -5.39 -3.57 17.09
N VAL A 52 -4.32 -3.06 16.47
CA VAL A 52 -4.33 -2.67 15.06
C VAL A 52 -4.41 -3.93 14.17
N SER A 53 -5.59 -4.20 13.59
CA SER A 53 -5.79 -5.36 12.71
C SER A 53 -5.60 -4.96 11.24
N TYR A 54 -4.46 -5.34 10.66
CA TYR A 54 -4.10 -5.09 9.27
C TYR A 54 -4.89 -5.98 8.28
N GLU A 55 -6.20 -5.77 8.17
CA GLU A 55 -7.10 -6.68 7.46
C GLU A 55 -7.30 -6.35 5.98
N ILE A 56 -7.30 -7.39 5.14
CA ILE A 56 -7.76 -7.29 3.76
C ILE A 56 -9.29 -7.45 3.73
N LYS A 57 -9.98 -6.32 3.65
CA LYS A 57 -11.45 -6.24 3.53
C LYS A 57 -11.96 -6.45 2.10
N LYS A 58 -13.28 -6.71 1.96
CA LYS A 58 -13.97 -6.95 0.67
C LYS A 58 -13.87 -5.76 -0.28
N GLU A 59 -13.87 -4.56 0.29
CA GLU A 59 -13.85 -3.26 -0.35
C GLU A 59 -12.61 -3.11 -1.24
N HIS A 60 -11.46 -3.60 -0.80
CA HIS A 60 -10.23 -3.64 -1.59
C HIS A 60 -10.41 -4.38 -2.91
N TYR A 61 -11.00 -5.57 -2.87
CA TYR A 61 -11.23 -6.37 -4.07
C TYR A 61 -12.32 -5.80 -4.96
N LEU A 62 -13.34 -5.15 -4.38
CA LEU A 62 -14.35 -4.42 -5.14
C LEU A 62 -13.72 -3.25 -5.90
N PHE A 63 -12.85 -2.48 -5.25
CA PHE A 63 -12.11 -1.40 -5.90
C PHE A 63 -11.25 -1.94 -7.05
N ILE A 64 -10.43 -2.98 -6.82
CA ILE A 64 -9.60 -3.60 -7.87
C ILE A 64 -10.46 -4.07 -9.05
N LYS A 65 -11.61 -4.69 -8.77
CA LYS A 65 -12.53 -5.15 -9.82
C LYS A 65 -13.07 -3.99 -10.65
N LYS A 66 -13.50 -2.89 -10.01
CA LYS A 66 -13.98 -1.68 -10.70
C LYS A 66 -12.90 -1.09 -11.59
N ILE A 67 -11.69 -0.88 -11.06
CA ILE A 67 -10.60 -0.28 -11.83
C ILE A 67 -10.18 -1.20 -12.99
N ARG A 68 -10.08 -2.51 -12.77
CA ARG A 68 -9.79 -3.44 -13.87
C ARG A 68 -10.87 -3.42 -14.95
N ALA A 69 -12.16 -3.37 -14.58
CA ALA A 69 -13.25 -3.24 -15.54
C ALA A 69 -13.11 -1.95 -16.36
N LEU A 70 -12.80 -0.82 -15.73
CA LEU A 70 -12.56 0.45 -16.41
C LEU A 70 -11.43 0.37 -17.45
N PHE A 71 -10.31 -0.29 -17.12
CA PHE A 71 -9.23 -0.51 -18.10
C PHE A 71 -9.67 -1.46 -19.23
N GLU A 72 -10.40 -2.53 -18.90
CA GLU A 72 -10.92 -3.50 -19.88
C GLU A 72 -11.93 -2.85 -20.86
N GLU A 73 -12.82 -1.96 -20.38
CA GLU A 73 -13.75 -1.16 -21.19
C GLU A 73 -13.02 -0.26 -22.19
N ASN A 74 -11.85 0.26 -21.80
CA ASN A 74 -10.96 1.04 -22.66
C ASN A 74 -10.01 0.18 -23.51
N GLN A 75 -10.23 -1.15 -23.54
CA GLN A 75 -9.44 -2.12 -24.31
C GLN A 75 -7.96 -2.21 -23.88
N ILE A 76 -7.67 -1.94 -22.62
CA ILE A 76 -6.32 -2.00 -22.06
C ILE A 76 -6.19 -3.23 -21.16
N ARG A 77 -5.13 -4.02 -21.38
CA ARG A 77 -4.87 -5.23 -20.61
C ARG A 77 -4.07 -4.90 -19.35
N VAL A 78 -4.62 -5.26 -18.19
CA VAL A 78 -3.92 -5.17 -16.90
C VAL A 78 -3.52 -6.55 -16.42
N ASN A 79 -2.22 -6.78 -16.23
CA ASN A 79 -1.69 -8.05 -15.72
C ASN A 79 -1.64 -8.02 -14.20
N GLU A 80 -0.76 -7.19 -13.64
CA GLU A 80 -0.60 -7.10 -12.19
C GLU A 80 -1.31 -5.86 -11.64
N PHE A 81 -1.97 -6.01 -10.50
CA PHE A 81 -2.63 -4.92 -9.79
C PHE A 81 -2.15 -4.92 -8.35
N TYR A 82 -1.57 -3.80 -7.94
CA TYR A 82 -1.07 -3.57 -6.60
C TYR A 82 -1.94 -2.53 -5.94
N LEU A 83 -2.51 -2.87 -4.79
CA LEU A 83 -3.27 -1.96 -3.95
C LEU A 83 -2.59 -1.89 -2.58
N MET A 84 -2.01 -0.74 -2.28
CA MET A 84 -1.20 -0.50 -1.09
C MET A 84 -1.85 0.60 -0.25
N GLY A 85 -2.23 0.27 0.97
CA GLY A 85 -2.74 1.22 1.95
C GLY A 85 -1.60 1.82 2.75
N THR A 86 -1.75 3.08 3.14
CA THR A 86 -0.74 3.82 3.90
C THR A 86 -1.39 4.97 4.64
N ILE A 87 -0.78 5.35 5.74
CA ILE A 87 -1.09 6.55 6.53
C ILE A 87 0.07 7.55 6.49
N ALA A 88 1.23 7.11 5.99
CA ALA A 88 2.38 7.95 5.66
C ALA A 88 2.36 8.41 4.18
N ASP A 89 2.94 9.58 3.93
CA ASP A 89 3.22 10.15 2.60
C ASP A 89 2.02 10.48 1.69
N LEU A 90 0.78 10.22 2.13
CA LEU A 90 -0.44 10.60 1.41
C LEU A 90 -1.27 11.55 2.28
N LEU A 91 -1.92 12.53 1.65
CA LEU A 91 -2.94 13.32 2.34
C LEU A 91 -4.19 12.47 2.60
N GLU A 92 -5.00 12.86 3.58
CA GLU A 92 -6.27 12.21 3.85
C GLU A 92 -7.13 12.15 2.58
N ASN A 93 -7.69 10.98 2.29
CA ASN A 93 -8.46 10.67 1.08
C ASN A 93 -7.69 10.79 -0.24
N GLU A 94 -6.36 10.86 -0.22
CA GLU A 94 -5.55 10.82 -1.43
C GLU A 94 -5.38 9.39 -1.94
N ILE A 95 -5.48 9.23 -3.26
CA ILE A 95 -5.14 8.00 -3.97
C ILE A 95 -4.19 8.37 -5.11
N ASN A 96 -3.09 7.64 -5.21
CA ASN A 96 -2.12 7.78 -6.30
C ASN A 96 -2.15 6.53 -7.17
N ILE A 97 -2.39 6.71 -8.47
CA ILE A 97 -2.43 5.63 -9.45
C ILE A 97 -1.26 5.78 -10.43
N SER A 98 -0.47 4.72 -10.56
CA SER A 98 0.60 4.62 -11.53
C SER A 98 0.36 3.44 -12.45
N VAL A 99 0.55 3.67 -13.75
CA VAL A 99 0.38 2.65 -14.80
C VAL A 99 1.73 2.48 -15.48
N MET A 100 2.26 1.27 -15.46
CA MET A 100 3.56 0.93 -16.03
C MET A 100 3.41 -0.24 -17.00
N LYS A 101 4.30 -0.32 -18.00
CA LYS A 101 4.30 -1.49 -18.90
C LYS A 101 4.64 -2.74 -18.09
N SER A 102 3.83 -3.77 -18.24
CA SER A 102 4.03 -5.03 -17.55
C SER A 102 5.24 -5.78 -18.09
N LYS A 103 5.94 -6.47 -17.20
CA LYS A 103 7.01 -7.42 -17.54
C LYS A 103 6.58 -8.89 -17.34
N SER A 104 5.40 -9.10 -16.77
CA SER A 104 4.86 -10.39 -16.38
C SER A 104 3.67 -10.71 -17.28
N ASP A 105 3.54 -11.94 -17.75
CA ASP A 105 2.35 -12.37 -18.51
C ASP A 105 1.24 -12.92 -17.60
N LYS A 106 1.44 -12.86 -16.27
CA LYS A 106 0.51 -13.45 -15.30
C LYS A 106 -0.46 -12.39 -14.76
N LYS A 107 -1.74 -12.74 -14.73
CA LYS A 107 -2.75 -11.92 -14.04
C LYS A 107 -2.64 -12.15 -12.53
N LYS A 108 -2.34 -11.09 -11.78
CA LYS A 108 -2.19 -11.15 -10.32
C LYS A 108 -2.79 -9.91 -9.66
N ASN A 109 -3.36 -10.08 -8.47
CA ASN A 109 -3.69 -8.98 -7.57
C ASN A 109 -2.85 -9.13 -6.30
N LEU A 110 -2.26 -8.04 -5.84
CA LEU A 110 -1.59 -7.94 -4.55
C LEU A 110 -2.26 -6.82 -3.76
N VAL A 111 -2.72 -7.14 -2.56
CA VAL A 111 -3.34 -6.17 -1.65
C VAL A 111 -2.53 -6.16 -0.38
N TRP A 112 -2.13 -4.96 0.03
CA TRP A 112 -1.48 -4.73 1.30
C TRP A 112 -2.11 -3.51 1.96
N PRO A 113 -2.84 -3.65 3.07
CA PRO A 113 -3.55 -2.53 3.67
C PRO A 113 -2.61 -1.55 4.41
N CYS A 114 -1.35 -1.91 4.64
CA CYS A 114 -0.35 -1.10 5.36
C CYS A 114 1.04 -1.30 4.77
N LYS A 115 1.59 -0.29 4.09
CA LYS A 115 2.95 -0.34 3.51
C LYS A 115 4.02 -0.13 4.59
N GLU A 116 3.66 0.48 5.71
CA GLU A 116 4.54 0.89 6.81
C GLU A 116 5.27 -0.33 7.40
N ILE A 117 4.61 -1.48 7.51
CA ILE A 117 5.25 -2.74 7.97
C ILE A 117 6.46 -3.11 7.10
N PHE A 118 6.39 -2.90 5.78
CA PHE A 118 7.54 -3.19 4.91
C PHE A 118 8.65 -2.16 5.04
N LEU A 119 8.30 -0.90 5.24
CA LEU A 119 9.27 0.17 5.48
C LEU A 119 10.03 -0.10 6.78
N TYR A 120 9.30 -0.49 7.82
CA TYR A 120 9.88 -0.88 9.11
C TYR A 120 10.82 -2.08 8.97
N GLU A 121 10.37 -3.15 8.31
CA GLU A 121 11.18 -4.35 8.09
C GLU A 121 12.46 -4.10 7.27
N ASP A 122 12.39 -3.27 6.21
CA ASP A 122 13.59 -2.93 5.42
C ASP A 122 14.58 -2.10 6.23
N GLN A 123 14.08 -1.09 6.96
CA GLN A 123 14.93 -0.22 7.77
C GLN A 123 15.52 -0.96 8.98
N LYS A 124 14.75 -1.82 9.65
CA LYS A 124 15.23 -2.70 10.71
C LYS A 124 16.36 -3.61 10.21
N LYS A 125 16.21 -4.23 9.03
CA LYS A 125 17.29 -5.06 8.44
C LYS A 125 18.57 -4.27 8.18
N ARG A 126 18.46 -2.98 7.84
CA ARG A 126 19.64 -2.11 7.70
C ARG A 126 20.28 -1.83 9.05
N LEU A 127 19.49 -1.51 10.07
CA LEU A 127 19.97 -1.34 11.44
C LEU A 127 20.65 -2.62 11.95
N ASP A 128 20.07 -3.80 11.68
CA ASP A 128 20.65 -5.10 12.02
C ASP A 128 22.03 -5.27 11.37
N ALA A 129 22.15 -4.96 10.07
CA ALA A 129 23.42 -5.06 9.35
C ALA A 129 24.49 -4.09 9.90
N LEU A 130 24.08 -2.88 10.33
CA LEU A 130 24.98 -1.90 10.96
C LEU A 130 25.44 -2.37 12.34
N LEU A 131 24.53 -2.94 13.13
CA LEU A 131 24.85 -3.51 14.44
C LEU A 131 25.80 -4.71 14.29
N PHE A 132 25.50 -5.66 13.39
CA PHE A 132 26.36 -6.82 13.12
C PHE A 132 27.74 -6.45 12.58
N SER A 133 27.87 -5.31 11.91
CA SER A 133 29.16 -4.79 11.43
C SER A 133 29.87 -3.87 12.44
N ASN A 134 29.32 -3.75 13.66
CA ASN A 134 29.80 -2.87 14.74
C ASN A 134 29.96 -1.40 14.30
N GLN A 135 29.14 -0.93 13.35
CA GLN A 135 29.13 0.46 12.90
C GLN A 135 28.31 1.37 13.83
N ILE A 136 27.38 0.77 14.58
CA ILE A 136 26.56 1.42 15.60
C ILE A 136 26.62 0.61 16.90
N THR A 137 26.32 1.23 18.02
CA THR A 137 26.20 0.54 19.32
C THR A 137 24.81 -0.07 19.50
N GLU A 138 24.65 -0.92 20.51
CA GLU A 138 23.32 -1.42 20.92
C GLU A 138 22.39 -0.28 21.35
N GLU A 139 22.92 0.74 22.04
CA GLU A 139 22.16 1.92 22.45
C GLU A 139 21.68 2.74 21.25
N ASP A 140 22.55 2.93 20.25
CA ASP A 140 22.17 3.57 18.98
C ASP A 140 21.10 2.76 18.23
N TYR A 141 21.20 1.43 18.25
CA TYR A 141 20.24 0.56 17.58
C TYR A 141 18.84 0.69 18.19
N GLU A 142 18.72 0.59 19.50
CA GLU A 142 17.43 0.70 20.21
C GLU A 142 16.80 2.08 20.00
N SER A 143 17.59 3.16 20.12
CA SER A 143 17.07 4.52 19.90
C SER A 143 16.60 4.73 18.46
N ASN A 144 17.34 4.22 17.45
CA ASN A 144 16.90 4.32 16.06
C ASN A 144 15.68 3.46 15.74
N LEU A 145 15.52 2.30 16.40
CA LEU A 145 14.30 1.52 16.28
C LEU A 145 13.09 2.25 16.88
N GLU A 146 13.25 2.89 18.03
CA GLU A 146 12.19 3.69 18.65
C GLU A 146 11.76 4.85 17.73
N PHE A 147 12.71 5.62 17.19
CA PHE A 147 12.41 6.66 16.21
C PHE A 147 11.69 6.12 14.97
N LEU A 148 12.10 4.96 14.47
CA LEU A 148 11.49 4.32 13.31
C LEU A 148 10.05 3.86 13.58
N ARG A 149 9.79 3.37 14.79
CA ARG A 149 8.44 3.00 15.25
C ARG A 149 7.53 4.22 15.32
N ASP A 150 8.03 5.30 15.92
CA ASP A 150 7.29 6.56 16.03
C ASP A 150 7.00 7.18 14.65
N GLU A 151 7.99 7.22 13.76
CA GLU A 151 7.83 7.79 12.41
C GLU A 151 6.81 7.02 11.58
N LEU A 152 6.81 5.69 11.70
CA LEU A 152 5.92 4.81 10.94
C LEU A 152 4.60 4.51 11.68
N ASN A 153 4.42 5.04 12.90
CA ASN A 153 3.32 4.72 13.81
C ASN A 153 3.09 3.21 13.99
N ILE A 154 4.17 2.45 14.16
CA ILE A 154 4.13 1.01 14.41
C ILE A 154 4.40 0.78 15.90
N TYR A 155 3.34 0.58 16.66
CA TYR A 155 3.44 0.21 18.07
C TYR A 155 3.41 -1.32 18.18
N GLU A 156 4.35 -1.90 18.95
CA GLU A 156 4.29 -3.33 19.26
C GLU A 156 3.05 -3.61 20.09
N ASN A 157 2.28 -4.61 19.68
CA ASN A 157 1.28 -5.21 20.55
C ASN A 157 2.06 -5.99 21.62
N ASP A 158 1.93 -5.60 22.89
CA ASP A 158 2.44 -6.37 24.06
C ASP A 158 1.69 -7.72 24.23
N GLU A 159 1.16 -8.30 23.15
CA GLU A 159 0.69 -9.68 23.15
C GLU A 159 1.89 -10.59 22.88
N GLU A 160 2.58 -10.90 23.98
CA GLU A 160 3.36 -12.13 24.12
C GLU A 160 2.65 -13.26 23.37
N HIS A 161 3.45 -14.03 22.63
CA HIS A 161 3.07 -15.25 21.92
C HIS A 161 2.20 -16.21 22.75
N GLU A 162 0.89 -16.02 22.79
CA GLU A 162 -0.06 -17.09 23.05
C GLU A 162 -0.69 -17.50 21.72
N TYR A 163 0.07 -18.29 20.94
CA TYR A 163 -0.54 -19.21 19.99
C TYR A 163 -1.46 -20.15 20.79
N ILE A 164 -2.76 -19.84 20.83
CA ILE A 164 -3.76 -20.78 21.31
C ILE A 164 -3.88 -21.88 20.24
N ASN A 165 -3.50 -23.11 20.62
CA ASN A 165 -3.69 -24.35 19.86
C ASN A 165 -5.17 -24.67 19.62
#